data_AF-A0A6F8TEJ4-F1
#
_entry.id   AF-A0A6F8TEJ4-F1
#
_cell.length_a   1.000
_cell.length_b   1.000
_cell.length_c   1.000
_cell.angle_alpha   90.00
_cell.angle_beta   90.00
_cell.angle_gamma   90.00
#
_symmetry.space_group_name_H-M   'P 1'
#
loop_
_entity.id
_entity.type
_entity.pdbx_description
1 polymer ?
#
loop_
_entity_poly.entity_id
_entity_poly.type
_entity_poly.pdbx_seq_one_letter_code
_entity_poly.pdbx_strand_id
1 'polypeptide(L)' 'MKHIGSILFKCFNSRNVRCRKYEYSFIDDEFLILLYVDRSFDEIDAMNSEIFSKCYDEGLIDELNKLSYFIIPYEVGVD' A
#
# COMPACT_ATOMS: atom_id res chain seq x y z
N MET A 1 -1.57 -1.03 19.43
CA MET A 1 -1.75 -2.12 18.47
C MET A 1 -0.86 -1.85 17.28
N LYS A 2 0.09 -2.75 16.99
CA LYS A 2 0.81 -2.74 15.71
C LYS A 2 -0.14 -3.28 14.65
N HIS A 3 -0.39 -2.51 13.61
CA HIS A 3 -1.27 -2.92 12.52
C HIS A 3 -0.67 -2.38 11.24
N ILE A 4 -0.72 -3.17 10.16
CA ILE A 4 -0.17 -2.82 8.85
C ILE A 4 -0.62 -1.43 8.36
N GLY A 5 -1.88 -1.06 8.64
CA GLY A 5 -2.41 0.27 8.36
C GLY A 5 -1.59 1.43 8.95
N SER A 6 -0.96 1.25 10.13
CA SER A 6 -0.07 2.25 10.71
C SER A 6 1.26 2.36 9.94
N ILE A 7 1.80 1.24 9.45
CA ILE A 7 3.02 1.22 8.63
C ILE A 7 2.75 1.89 7.28
N LEU A 8 1.64 1.54 6.62
CA LEU A 8 1.19 2.18 5.39
C LEU A 8 1.02 3.69 5.57
N PHE A 9 0.30 4.11 6.62
CA PHE A 9 0.08 5.53 6.93
C PHE A 9 1.40 6.29 7.17
N LYS A 10 2.33 5.70 7.95
CA LYS A 10 3.65 6.30 8.19
C LYS A 10 4.46 6.42 6.89
N CYS A 11 4.46 5.40 6.05
CA CYS A 11 5.16 5.39 4.76
C CYS A 11 4.60 6.47 3.82
N PHE A 12 3.28 6.63 3.76
CA PHE A 12 2.65 7.65 2.93
C PHE A 12 2.97 9.06 3.43
N ASN A 13 2.86 9.29 4.75
CA ASN A 13 3.14 10.60 5.33
C ASN A 13 4.61 11.00 5.25
N SER A 14 5.55 10.09 5.52
CA SER A 14 6.99 10.41 5.48
C SER A 14 7.46 10.82 4.08
N ARG A 15 6.79 10.32 3.04
CA ARG A 15 7.07 10.60 1.63
C ARG A 15 6.14 11.63 0.99
N ASN A 16 5.29 12.28 1.78
CA ASN A 16 4.27 13.24 1.32
C ASN A 16 3.42 12.69 0.16
N VAL A 17 3.06 11.41 0.24
CA VAL A 17 2.27 10.72 -0.78
C VAL A 17 0.79 10.93 -0.50
N ARG A 18 0.08 11.48 -1.48
CA ARG A 18 -1.37 11.62 -1.45
C ARG A 18 -2.01 10.50 -2.26
N CYS A 19 -2.88 9.72 -1.62
CA CYS A 19 -3.80 8.83 -2.31
C CYS A 19 -4.85 9.66 -3.05
N ARG A 20 -4.93 9.48 -4.38
CA ARG A 20 -5.85 10.20 -5.27
C ARG A 20 -7.20 9.50 -5.37
N LYS A 21 -7.17 8.18 -5.48
CA LYS A 21 -8.32 7.29 -5.59
C LYS A 21 -8.01 6.03 -4.80
N TYR A 22 -9.04 5.42 -4.22
CA TYR A 22 -8.95 4.06 -3.72
C TYR A 22 -10.11 3.24 -4.28
N GLU A 23 -9.85 1.97 -4.50
CA GLU A 23 -10.85 0.97 -4.86
C GLU A 23 -10.71 -0.22 -3.93
N TYR A 24 -11.80 -0.97 -3.74
CA TYR A 24 -11.76 -2.21 -2.99
C TYR A 24 -12.66 -3.25 -3.64
N SER A 25 -12.27 -4.51 -3.52
CA SER A 25 -13.08 -5.64 -3.97
C SER A 25 -12.91 -6.83 -3.03
N PHE A 26 -13.91 -7.69 -2.98
CA PHE A 26 -13.82 -9.00 -2.34
C PHE A 26 -13.78 -10.06 -3.42
N ILE A 27 -12.70 -10.85 -3.47
CA ILE A 27 -12.49 -11.92 -4.46
C ILE A 27 -12.09 -13.16 -3.67
N ASP A 28 -12.85 -14.25 -3.80
CA ASP A 28 -12.53 -15.56 -3.17
C ASP A 28 -12.15 -15.46 -1.68
N ASP A 29 -12.96 -14.74 -0.89
CA ASP A 29 -12.74 -14.44 0.54
C ASP A 29 -11.53 -13.56 0.88
N GLU A 30 -10.84 -13.01 -0.13
CA GLU A 30 -9.77 -12.03 0.04
C GLU A 30 -10.29 -10.60 -0.14
N PHE A 31 -9.88 -9.70 0.77
CA PHE A 31 -10.16 -8.27 0.68
C PHE A 31 -9.01 -7.55 -0.04
N LEU A 32 -9.29 -7.10 -1.26
CA LEU A 32 -8.36 -6.36 -2.10
C LEU A 32 -8.55 -4.86 -1.93
N ILE A 33 -7.46 -4.11 -1.72
CA ILE A 33 -7.45 -2.65 -1.68
C ILE A 33 -6.46 -2.13 -2.74
N LEU A 34 -6.94 -1.27 -3.64
CA LEU A 34 -6.11 -0.57 -4.61
C LEU A 34 -5.98 0.89 -4.18
N LEU A 35 -4.74 1.38 -4.06
CA LEU A 35 -4.40 2.74 -3.65
C LEU A 35 -3.70 3.44 -4.81
N TYR A 36 -4.37 4.39 -5.45
CA TYR A 36 -3.83 5.12 -6.59
C TYR A 36 -3.09 6.37 -6.12
N VAL A 37 -1.82 6.51 -6.47
CA VAL A 37 -0.92 7.57 -5.99
C VAL A 37 -0.18 8.27 -7.11
N ASP A 38 0.11 9.54 -6.93
CA ASP A 38 0.84 10.38 -7.89
C ASP A 38 2.36 10.16 -7.74
N ARG A 39 2.82 8.94 -8.02
CA ARG A 39 4.21 8.49 -7.86
C ARG A 39 4.61 7.58 -9.01
N SER A 40 5.90 7.63 -9.36
CA SER A 40 6.49 6.74 -10.35
C SER A 40 6.52 5.28 -9.87
N PHE A 41 6.63 4.34 -10.81
CA PHE A 41 6.79 2.92 -10.47
C PHE A 41 8.01 2.69 -9.57
N ASP A 42 9.15 3.34 -9.84
CA ASP A 42 10.37 3.21 -9.02
C ASP A 42 10.15 3.70 -7.57
N GLU A 43 9.44 4.80 -7.40
CA GLU A 43 9.10 5.30 -6.05
C GLU A 43 8.15 4.36 -5.32
N ILE A 44 7.18 3.76 -6.03
CA ILE A 44 6.24 2.79 -5.47
C ILE A 44 6.97 1.50 -5.07
N ASP A 45 7.90 1.01 -5.88
CA ASP A 45 8.72 -0.15 -5.54
C ASP A 45 9.57 0.10 -4.28
N ALA A 46 10.18 1.29 -4.19
CA ALA A 46 10.90 1.70 -2.99
C ALA A 46 9.97 1.82 -1.75
N MET A 47 8.72 2.23 -1.93
CA MET A 47 7.72 2.24 -0.85
C MET A 47 7.35 0.82 -0.41
N ASN A 48 7.08 -0.08 -1.35
CA ASN A 48 6.75 -1.47 -1.04
C ASN A 48 7.89 -2.17 -0.31
N SER A 49 9.14 -1.93 -0.73
CA SER A 49 10.33 -2.43 -0.04
C SER A 49 10.44 -1.92 1.40
N GLU A 50 10.16 -0.63 1.64
CA GLU A 50 10.15 -0.03 2.97
C GLU A 50 9.04 -0.62 3.87
N ILE A 51 7.84 -0.80 3.32
CA ILE A 51 6.70 -1.39 4.03
C ILE A 51 7.02 -2.83 4.42
N PHE A 52 7.54 -3.63 3.49
CA PHE A 52 7.93 -5.02 3.74
C PHE A 52 9.00 -5.11 4.84
N SER A 53 10.06 -4.31 4.76
CA SER A 53 11.12 -4.29 5.77
C SER A 53 10.58 -3.93 7.15
N LYS A 54 9.69 -2.94 7.26
CA LYS A 54 9.09 -2.56 8.56
C LYS A 54 8.15 -3.63 9.09
N CYS A 55 7.36 -4.26 8.23
CA CYS A 55 6.52 -5.39 8.64
C CYS A 55 7.38 -6.56 9.12
N TYR A 56 8.52 -6.84 8.47
CA TYR A 56 9.48 -7.85 8.91
C TYR A 56 10.01 -7.55 10.31
N ASP A 57 10.54 -6.33 10.52
CA ASP A 57 11.11 -5.91 11.81
C ASP A 57 10.08 -5.90 12.94
N GLU A 58 8.81 -5.61 12.61
CA GLU A 58 7.73 -5.54 13.59
C GLU A 58 7.04 -6.88 13.86
N GLY A 59 7.36 -7.94 13.11
CA GLY A 59 6.75 -9.27 13.22
C GLY A 59 5.35 -9.36 12.60
N LEU A 60 5.08 -8.58 11.54
CA LEU A 60 3.79 -8.41 10.89
C LEU A 60 3.71 -9.00 9.47
N ILE A 61 4.61 -9.94 9.12
CA ILE A 61 4.66 -10.53 7.77
C ILE A 61 3.39 -11.35 7.46
N ASP A 62 2.85 -12.06 8.45
CA ASP A 62 1.64 -12.84 8.26
C ASP A 62 0.41 -11.94 8.02
N GLU A 63 0.32 -10.81 8.70
CA GLU A 63 -0.70 -9.79 8.47
C GLU A 63 -0.52 -9.10 7.12
N LEU A 64 0.72 -8.85 6.70
CA LEU A 64 1.05 -8.31 5.38
C LEU A 64 0.57 -9.25 4.28
N ASN A 65 0.83 -10.55 4.41
CA ASN A 65 0.42 -11.56 3.42
C ASN A 65 -1.11 -11.76 3.36
N LYS A 66 -1.84 -11.45 4.44
CA LYS A 66 -3.32 -11.50 4.47
C LYS A 66 -3.97 -10.25 3.88
N LEU A 67 -3.23 -9.15 3.78
CA LEU A 67 -3.72 -7.91 3.20
C LEU A 67 -3.38 -7.88 1.72
N SER A 68 -4.36 -8.15 0.86
CA SER A 68 -4.23 -7.94 -0.57
C SER A 68 -4.29 -6.43 -0.84
N TYR A 69 -3.16 -5.71 -0.77
CA TYR A 69 -3.09 -4.29 -1.13
C TYR A 69 -2.14 -4.05 -2.30
N PHE A 70 -2.47 -3.07 -3.13
CA PHE A 70 -1.62 -2.61 -4.23
C PHE A 70 -1.54 -1.10 -4.25
N ILE A 71 -0.33 -0.58 -4.39
CA ILE A 71 -0.08 0.84 -4.66
C ILE A 71 0.14 0.97 -6.15
N ILE A 72 -0.67 1.78 -6.81
CA ILE A 72 -0.72 1.89 -8.27
C ILE A 72 -0.45 3.36 -8.66
N PRO A 73 0.36 3.64 -9.69
CA PRO A 73 0.45 4.98 -10.24
C PRO A 73 -0.94 5.49 -10.66
N TYR A 74 -1.27 6.71 -10.26
CA TYR A 74 -2.47 7.38 -10.73
C TYR A 74 -2.21 7.97 -12.11
N GLU A 75 -2.70 7.29 -13.14
CA GLU A 75 -2.70 7.83 -14.50
C GLU A 75 -3.95 8.68 -14.71
N VAL A 76 -3.74 9.96 -15.04
CA VAL A 76 -4.82 10.86 -15.45
C VAL A 76 -5.09 10.61 -16.93
N GLY A 77 -6.16 9.89 -17.29
CA GLY A 77 -6.60 9.82 -18.70
C GLY A 77 -7.17 8.51 -19.23
N VAL A 78 -7.82 7.68 -18.40
CA VAL A 78 -8.68 6.61 -18.94
C VAL A 78 -10.08 6.79 -18.36
N ASP A 79 -10.88 7.54 -19.11
CA ASP A 79 -12.35 7.50 -19.04
C ASP A 79 -12.87 6.20 -19.67
#